data_AF-A0A1W9T654-F1
#
_entry.id   AF-A0A1W9T654-F1
#
_cell.length_a   1.000
_cell.length_b   1.000
_cell.length_c   1.000
_cell.angle_alpha   90.00
_cell.angle_beta   90.00
_cell.angle_gamma   90.00
#
_symmetry.space_group_name_H-M   'P 1'
#
loop_
_entity.id
_entity.type
_entity.pdbx_description
1 polymer ?
#
loop_
_entity_poly.entity_id
_entity_poly.type
_entity_poly.pdbx_seq_one_letter_code
_entity_poly.pdbx_strand_id
1 'polypeptide(L)'
;MRKRMLICLALLLVMPGLLFFTSCAKKTVQSEPTLSQQPQAEVDTATEDAAAEAAAKLAAEKAQQEELARQNALEEERLKAEAAEAAAREAMAAKSMFVNEDIYFEFDSYVLSGLSQDILMSKAQWMRVNPNASVTIEGHCDERGTNAYNLALGDKRAEIARAYMVNLGIDASRLSTISYGEERPVDTGHNEEAWAKNRRAHFVVD
;
A
#
# COMPACT_ATOMS: atom_id res chain seq x y z
N MET A 1 30.53 -0.17 -0.50
CA MET A 1 30.86 -1.04 -1.65
C MET A 1 30.90 -2.54 -1.32
N ARG A 2 31.20 -2.96 -0.07
CA ARG A 2 31.24 -4.39 0.33
C ARG A 2 29.88 -5.08 0.50
N LYS A 3 28.78 -4.34 0.73
CA LYS A 3 27.43 -4.92 0.90
C LYS A 3 26.72 -5.28 -0.42
N ARG A 4 27.14 -4.71 -1.56
CA ARG A 4 26.61 -5.05 -2.89
C ARG A 4 27.21 -6.34 -3.47
N MET A 5 28.36 -6.76 -2.95
CA MET A 5 29.06 -7.98 -3.41
C MET A 5 28.50 -9.27 -2.78
N LEU A 6 27.76 -9.17 -1.68
CA LEU A 6 27.13 -10.31 -1.00
C LEU A 6 25.75 -10.66 -1.57
N ILE A 7 25.14 -9.78 -2.36
CA ILE A 7 23.83 -10.00 -2.99
C ILE A 7 23.97 -10.81 -4.29
N CYS A 8 25.17 -10.84 -4.90
CA CYS A 8 25.44 -11.60 -6.12
C CYS A 8 25.75 -13.09 -5.88
N LEU A 9 25.87 -13.55 -4.63
CA LEU A 9 26.18 -14.96 -4.30
C LEU A 9 24.94 -15.79 -3.91
N ALA A 10 23.75 -15.18 -3.84
CA ALA A 10 22.50 -15.84 -3.43
C ALA A 10 21.55 -16.16 -4.60
N LEU A 11 22.03 -16.11 -5.85
CA LEU A 11 21.24 -16.28 -7.07
C LEU A 11 21.72 -17.46 -7.93
N LEU A 12 22.16 -18.55 -7.30
CA LEU A 12 22.69 -19.73 -8.02
C LEU A 12 22.20 -21.09 -7.51
N LEU A 13 21.08 -21.15 -6.78
CA LEU A 13 20.55 -22.42 -6.27
C LEU A 13 19.01 -22.47 -6.24
N VAL A 14 18.37 -22.24 -7.40
CA VAL A 14 16.96 -22.60 -7.62
C VAL A 14 16.84 -23.22 -9.01
N MET A 15 16.79 -24.56 -9.04
CA MET A 15 16.03 -25.49 -9.90
C MET A 15 15.64 -25.06 -11.34
N PRO A 16 15.73 -25.95 -12.34
CA PRO A 16 14.75 -27.05 -12.38
C PRO A 16 15.26 -28.40 -12.90
N GLY A 17 14.71 -29.44 -12.28
CA GLY A 17 14.67 -30.78 -12.84
C GLY A 17 13.88 -30.79 -14.15
N LEU A 18 14.47 -31.41 -15.16
CA LEU A 18 13.80 -31.87 -16.35
C LEU A 18 14.59 -33.06 -16.88
N LEU A 19 13.87 -34.03 -17.44
CA LEU A 19 14.33 -35.25 -18.09
C LEU A 19 14.61 -36.41 -17.12
N PHE A 20 13.66 -37.36 -17.05
CA PHE A 20 13.86 -38.76 -17.44
C PHE A 20 12.55 -39.55 -17.21
N PHE A 21 11.69 -39.61 -18.24
CA PHE A 21 10.71 -40.70 -18.39
C PHE A 21 11.05 -41.46 -19.67
N THR A 22 11.84 -42.53 -19.51
CA THR A 22 12.10 -43.49 -20.59
C THR A 22 11.12 -44.65 -20.47
N SER A 23 10.19 -44.62 -21.40
CA SER A 23 9.36 -45.72 -21.88
C SER A 23 10.19 -46.93 -22.33
N CYS A 24 9.79 -48.13 -21.93
CA CYS A 24 9.96 -49.41 -22.65
C CYS A 24 8.96 -50.39 -22.03
N ALA A 25 7.90 -50.79 -22.73
CA ALA A 25 7.84 -51.73 -23.86
C ALA A 25 7.40 -53.12 -23.40
N LYS A 26 6.19 -53.43 -23.87
CA LYS A 26 5.36 -54.61 -23.70
C LYS A 26 6.08 -55.89 -24.14
N LYS A 27 6.02 -56.95 -23.32
CA LYS A 27 6.38 -58.31 -23.74
C LYS A 27 5.21 -59.25 -23.52
N THR A 28 4.62 -59.68 -24.63
CA THR A 28 3.64 -60.76 -24.73
C THR A 28 4.39 -62.07 -24.92
N VAL A 29 4.05 -63.10 -24.16
CA VAL A 29 4.36 -64.51 -24.45
C VAL A 29 3.09 -65.30 -24.22
N GLN A 30 2.61 -65.94 -25.28
CA GLN A 30 1.57 -66.97 -25.26
C GLN A 30 2.26 -68.33 -25.45
N SER A 31 1.88 -69.31 -24.64
CA SER A 31 1.72 -70.71 -25.05
C SER A 31 1.12 -71.53 -23.90
N GLU A 32 -0.15 -71.91 -24.09
CA GLU A 32 -0.82 -73.06 -23.46
C GLU A 32 -0.16 -74.40 -23.87
N PRO A 33 -0.62 -75.59 -23.42
CA PRO A 33 -1.67 -75.90 -22.44
C PRO A 33 -1.21 -76.92 -21.37
N THR A 34 -1.95 -77.08 -20.27
CA THR A 34 -2.25 -78.43 -19.72
C THR A 34 -3.51 -78.37 -18.88
N LEU A 35 -4.43 -79.27 -19.24
CA LEU A 35 -5.69 -79.57 -18.57
C LEU A 35 -5.54 -79.71 -17.06
N SER A 36 -6.52 -79.20 -16.30
CA SER A 36 -7.48 -80.02 -15.53
C SER A 36 -8.18 -79.18 -14.45
N GLN A 37 -9.50 -79.39 -14.38
CA GLN A 37 -10.41 -79.14 -13.26
C GLN A 37 -11.15 -77.79 -13.19
N GLN A 38 -12.45 -77.94 -13.39
CA GLN A 38 -13.54 -77.00 -13.18
C GLN A 38 -13.76 -76.64 -11.70
N PRO A 39 -14.49 -75.55 -11.44
CA PRO A 39 -14.35 -74.68 -10.28
C PRO A 39 -15.29 -75.06 -9.13
N GLN A 40 -14.80 -74.90 -7.90
CA GLN A 40 -15.68 -74.60 -6.77
C GLN A 40 -15.70 -73.09 -6.60
N ALA A 41 -16.87 -72.52 -6.87
CA ALA A 41 -17.21 -71.16 -6.53
C ALA A 41 -17.24 -71.03 -5.00
N GLU A 42 -16.28 -70.29 -4.46
CA GLU A 42 -16.37 -69.71 -3.13
C GLU A 42 -16.43 -68.19 -3.34
N VAL A 43 -17.57 -67.62 -3.00
CA VAL A 43 -17.90 -66.21 -3.20
C VAL A 43 -17.09 -65.41 -2.18
N ASP A 44 -16.06 -64.71 -2.65
CA ASP A 44 -15.29 -63.72 -1.88
C ASP A 44 -16.13 -62.45 -1.64
N THR A 45 -17.23 -62.56 -0.89
CA THR A 45 -18.02 -61.41 -0.41
C THR A 45 -17.23 -60.48 0.52
N ALA A 46 -16.01 -60.84 0.93
CA ALA A 46 -15.17 -60.02 1.79
C ALA A 46 -14.40 -58.90 1.05
N THR A 47 -14.28 -58.96 -0.28
CA THR A 47 -13.50 -57.97 -1.06
C THR A 47 -14.33 -56.83 -1.64
N GLU A 48 -15.62 -57.05 -1.92
CA GLU A 48 -16.53 -56.02 -2.44
C GLU A 48 -16.96 -55.00 -1.37
N ASP A 49 -17.22 -55.44 -0.14
CA ASP A 49 -17.55 -54.55 0.99
C ASP A 49 -16.36 -53.66 1.40
N ALA A 50 -15.14 -54.21 1.39
CA ALA A 50 -13.92 -53.46 1.67
C ALA A 50 -13.59 -52.42 0.58
N ALA A 51 -13.90 -52.73 -0.69
CA ALA A 51 -13.73 -51.79 -1.81
C ALA A 51 -14.78 -50.66 -1.77
N ALA A 52 -16.02 -50.95 -1.37
CA ALA A 52 -17.09 -49.97 -1.19
C ALA A 52 -16.81 -49.02 -0.01
N GLU A 53 -16.29 -49.54 1.11
CA GLU A 53 -15.89 -48.74 2.28
C GLU A 53 -14.68 -47.83 1.96
N ALA A 54 -13.69 -48.33 1.21
CA ALA A 54 -12.54 -47.53 0.77
C ALA A 54 -12.95 -46.39 -0.19
N ALA A 55 -13.90 -46.65 -1.11
CA ALA A 55 -14.44 -45.63 -2.01
C ALA A 55 -15.25 -44.57 -1.24
N ALA A 56 -16.03 -44.97 -0.24
CA ALA A 56 -16.77 -44.05 0.62
C ALA A 56 -15.83 -43.17 1.47
N LYS A 57 -14.74 -43.73 1.99
CA LYS A 57 -13.72 -43.00 2.75
C LYS A 57 -12.97 -41.98 1.88
N LEU A 58 -12.59 -42.35 0.67
CA LEU A 58 -11.95 -41.44 -0.29
C LEU A 58 -12.89 -40.30 -0.71
N ALA A 59 -14.17 -40.58 -0.91
CA ALA A 59 -15.17 -39.55 -1.21
C ALA A 59 -15.38 -38.58 -0.03
N ALA A 60 -15.38 -39.09 1.21
CA ALA A 60 -15.46 -38.27 2.41
C ALA A 60 -14.22 -37.39 2.61
N GLU A 61 -13.01 -37.93 2.40
CA GLU A 61 -11.75 -37.17 2.46
C GLU A 61 -11.70 -36.09 1.38
N LYS A 62 -12.16 -36.38 0.16
CA LYS A 62 -12.25 -35.38 -0.92
C LYS A 62 -13.24 -34.26 -0.58
N ALA A 63 -14.41 -34.59 -0.04
CA ALA A 63 -15.38 -33.58 0.40
C ALA A 63 -14.82 -32.71 1.53
N GLN A 64 -14.07 -33.29 2.47
CA GLN A 64 -13.37 -32.54 3.52
C GLN A 64 -12.28 -31.63 2.95
N GLN A 65 -11.52 -32.10 1.96
CA GLN A 65 -10.50 -31.29 1.28
C GLN A 65 -11.12 -30.12 0.48
N GLU A 66 -12.24 -30.36 -0.20
CA GLU A 66 -12.98 -29.32 -0.93
C GLU A 66 -13.55 -28.26 0.03
N GLU A 67 -14.10 -28.68 1.18
CA GLU A 67 -14.58 -27.75 2.22
C GLU A 67 -13.43 -26.95 2.85
N LEU A 68 -12.29 -27.60 3.15
CA LEU A 68 -11.11 -26.90 3.66
C LEU A 68 -10.56 -25.89 2.63
N ALA A 69 -10.54 -26.25 1.35
CA ALA A 69 -10.14 -25.34 0.28
C ALA A 69 -11.07 -24.13 0.18
N ARG A 70 -12.38 -24.35 0.32
CA ARG A 70 -13.39 -23.29 0.36
C ARG A 70 -13.19 -22.37 1.57
N GLN A 71 -12.94 -22.93 2.74
CA GLN A 71 -12.68 -22.15 3.97
C GLN A 71 -11.41 -21.32 3.86
N ASN A 72 -10.33 -21.90 3.32
CA ASN A 72 -9.08 -21.18 3.08
C ASN A 72 -9.24 -20.04 2.08
N ALA A 73 -10.04 -20.23 1.02
CA ALA A 73 -10.33 -19.18 0.06
C ALA A 73 -11.10 -18.02 0.69
N LEU A 74 -12.12 -18.32 1.51
CA LEU A 74 -12.88 -17.29 2.24
C LEU A 74 -12.00 -16.54 3.25
N GLU A 75 -11.11 -17.24 3.94
CA GLU A 75 -10.17 -16.63 4.86
C GLU A 75 -9.15 -15.74 4.15
N GLU A 76 -8.63 -16.18 3.00
CA GLU A 76 -7.73 -15.37 2.18
C GLU A 76 -8.42 -14.09 1.68
N GLU A 77 -9.68 -14.18 1.25
CA GLU A 77 -10.47 -13.02 0.85
C GLU A 77 -10.71 -12.06 2.02
N ARG A 78 -11.06 -12.58 3.21
CA ARG A 78 -11.23 -11.78 4.43
C ARG A 78 -9.95 -11.04 4.80
N LEU A 79 -8.82 -11.74 4.84
CA LEU A 79 -7.52 -11.15 5.19
C LEU A 79 -7.12 -10.07 4.18
N LYS A 80 -7.38 -10.27 2.88
CA LYS A 80 -7.17 -9.24 1.86
C LYS A 80 -8.06 -8.02 2.07
N ALA A 81 -9.33 -8.22 2.40
CA ALA A 81 -10.27 -7.14 2.67
C ALA A 81 -9.86 -6.33 3.92
N GLU A 82 -9.53 -7.02 5.02
CA GLU A 82 -9.05 -6.39 6.26
C GLU A 82 -7.74 -5.61 6.04
N ALA A 83 -6.80 -6.16 5.26
CA ALA A 83 -5.57 -5.48 4.90
C ALA A 83 -5.80 -4.23 4.03
N ALA A 84 -6.72 -4.32 3.05
CA ALA A 84 -7.09 -3.19 2.21
C ALA A 84 -7.76 -2.07 3.04
N GLU A 85 -8.65 -2.42 3.97
CA GLU A 85 -9.29 -1.46 4.87
C GLU A 85 -8.27 -0.80 5.81
N ALA A 86 -7.36 -1.58 6.39
CA ALA A 86 -6.29 -1.04 7.23
C ALA A 86 -5.39 -0.06 6.46
N ALA A 87 -5.00 -0.41 5.23
CA ALA A 87 -4.22 0.47 4.36
C ALA A 87 -4.98 1.74 3.98
N ALA A 88 -6.29 1.64 3.69
CA ALA A 88 -7.13 2.81 3.40
C ALA A 88 -7.24 3.75 4.60
N ARG A 89 -7.40 3.20 5.81
CA ARG A 89 -7.44 3.99 7.05
C ARG A 89 -6.11 4.70 7.32
N GLU A 90 -4.99 4.01 7.13
CA GLU A 90 -3.66 4.59 7.28
C GLU A 90 -3.42 5.71 6.26
N ALA A 91 -3.79 5.50 5.00
CA ALA A 91 -3.69 6.52 3.96
C ALA A 91 -4.55 7.76 4.28
N MET A 92 -5.76 7.56 4.80
CA MET A 92 -6.64 8.65 5.24
C MET A 92 -6.03 9.42 6.42
N ALA A 93 -5.47 8.72 7.42
CA ALA A 93 -4.81 9.35 8.55
C ALA A 93 -3.59 10.17 8.12
N ALA A 94 -2.75 9.63 7.23
CA ALA A 94 -1.59 10.33 6.69
C ALA A 94 -2.00 11.57 5.88
N LYS A 95 -3.06 11.47 5.06
CA LYS A 95 -3.64 12.63 4.35
C LYS A 95 -4.16 13.68 5.34
N SER A 96 -4.83 13.25 6.40
CA SER A 96 -5.35 14.14 7.45
C SER A 96 -4.21 14.91 8.14
N MET A 97 -3.10 14.24 8.47
CA MET A 97 -1.93 14.92 9.03
C MET A 97 -1.34 15.95 8.06
N PHE A 98 -1.26 15.61 6.76
CA PHE A 98 -0.80 16.55 5.75
C PHE A 98 -1.64 17.83 5.70
N VAL A 99 -2.97 17.72 5.70
CA VAL A 99 -3.89 18.85 5.54
C VAL A 99 -3.99 19.72 6.80
N ASN A 100 -3.88 19.11 7.99
CA ASN A 100 -4.13 19.81 9.26
C ASN A 100 -2.90 20.51 9.86
N GLU A 101 -1.73 20.44 9.22
CA GLU A 101 -0.50 21.02 9.76
C GLU A 101 -0.05 22.23 8.93
N ASP A 102 -0.24 23.43 9.47
CA ASP A 102 0.21 24.67 8.85
C ASP A 102 1.65 25.02 9.24
N ILE A 103 2.30 25.84 8.42
CA ILE A 103 3.56 26.48 8.79
C ILE A 103 3.30 27.93 9.20
N TYR A 104 4.10 28.45 10.12
CA TYR A 104 3.89 29.77 10.73
C TYR A 104 5.07 30.70 10.49
N PHE A 105 4.78 31.99 10.48
CA PHE A 105 5.75 33.05 10.21
C PHE A 105 5.77 34.09 11.33
N GLU A 106 6.94 34.67 11.53
CA GLU A 106 7.10 35.86 12.37
C GLU A 106 6.39 37.08 11.77
N PHE A 107 6.20 38.10 12.59
CA PHE A 107 5.65 39.37 12.16
C PHE A 107 6.50 39.94 11.01
N ASP A 108 5.80 40.45 9.98
CA ASP A 108 6.39 41.05 8.77
C ASP A 108 7.45 40.19 8.07
N SER A 109 7.30 38.86 8.15
CA SER A 109 8.28 37.90 7.63
C SER A 109 7.64 36.81 6.77
N TYR A 110 8.43 36.32 5.83
CA TYR A 110 8.21 35.09 5.05
C TYR A 110 9.38 34.10 5.23
N VAL A 111 10.22 34.29 6.25
CA VAL A 111 11.34 33.40 6.52
C VAL A 111 10.82 32.11 7.17
N LEU A 112 11.23 30.96 6.62
CA LEU A 112 10.88 29.66 7.17
C LEU A 112 11.70 29.36 8.43
N SER A 113 11.01 29.16 9.55
CA SER A 113 11.62 28.63 10.78
C SER A 113 12.08 27.17 10.59
N GLY A 114 12.95 26.68 11.48
CA GLY A 114 13.39 25.27 11.46
C GLY A 114 12.21 24.30 11.56
N LEU A 115 11.25 24.59 12.44
CA LEU A 115 10.01 23.81 12.55
C LEU A 115 9.20 23.83 11.24
N SER A 116 9.08 24.98 10.59
CA SER A 116 8.38 25.06 9.29
C SER A 116 9.08 24.23 8.21
N GLN A 117 10.41 24.19 8.22
CA GLN A 117 11.19 23.36 7.31
C GLN A 117 10.96 21.86 7.56
N ASP A 118 10.92 21.43 8.83
CA ASP A 118 10.63 20.04 9.21
C ASP A 118 9.22 19.60 8.76
N ILE A 119 8.23 20.49 8.91
CA ILE A 119 6.87 20.28 8.43
C ILE A 119 6.86 20.14 6.89
N LEU A 120 7.53 21.05 6.18
CA LEU A 120 7.62 20.99 4.71
C LEU A 120 8.35 19.73 4.21
N MET A 121 9.36 19.24 4.94
CA MET A 121 10.03 17.97 4.67
C MET A 121 9.07 16.79 4.79
N SER A 122 8.25 16.77 5.85
CA SER A 122 7.24 15.74 6.08
C SER A 122 6.16 15.76 5.00
N LYS A 123 5.70 16.96 4.61
CA LYS A 123 4.76 17.17 3.50
C LYS A 123 5.34 16.67 2.17
N ALA A 124 6.60 17.01 1.86
CA ALA A 124 7.25 16.51 0.66
C ALA A 124 7.38 14.97 0.67
N GLN A 125 7.71 14.35 1.81
CA GLN A 125 7.72 12.90 1.93
C GLN A 125 6.36 12.28 1.61
N TRP A 126 5.28 12.84 2.16
CA TRP A 126 3.92 12.41 1.85
C TRP A 126 3.59 12.53 0.36
N MET A 127 3.96 13.64 -0.29
CA MET A 127 3.72 13.83 -1.73
C MET A 127 4.53 12.88 -2.62
N ARG A 128 5.68 12.36 -2.15
CA ARG A 128 6.46 11.34 -2.89
C ARG A 128 5.77 9.98 -2.90
N VAL A 129 5.12 9.60 -1.79
CA VAL A 129 4.37 8.34 -1.73
C VAL A 129 2.95 8.47 -2.33
N ASN A 130 2.49 9.70 -2.55
CA ASN A 130 1.22 10.02 -3.23
C ASN A 130 1.47 10.77 -4.54
N PRO A 131 1.96 10.12 -5.62
CA PRO A 131 2.37 10.80 -6.85
C PRO A 131 1.24 11.52 -7.60
N ASN A 132 -0.01 11.12 -7.38
CA ASN A 132 -1.18 11.72 -8.02
C ASN A 132 -1.74 12.93 -7.27
N ALA A 133 -1.26 13.21 -6.05
CA ALA A 133 -1.77 14.34 -5.27
C ALA A 133 -1.20 15.66 -5.81
N SER A 134 -2.06 16.66 -5.96
CA SER A 134 -1.67 18.06 -6.17
C SER A 134 -2.03 18.87 -4.92
N VAL A 135 -1.30 19.95 -4.68
CA VAL A 135 -1.44 20.74 -3.46
C VAL A 135 -1.46 22.23 -3.79
N THR A 136 -2.49 22.91 -3.29
CA THR A 136 -2.57 24.37 -3.25
C THR A 136 -2.06 24.87 -1.90
N ILE A 137 -1.09 25.79 -1.94
CA ILE A 137 -0.51 26.45 -0.76
C ILE A 137 -1.15 27.84 -0.63
N GLU A 138 -1.88 28.05 0.46
CA GLU A 138 -2.60 29.28 0.75
C GLU A 138 -1.79 30.15 1.72
N GLY A 139 -1.43 31.37 1.32
CA GLY A 139 -0.71 32.33 2.15
C GLY A 139 -1.66 33.25 2.92
N HIS A 140 -1.44 33.38 4.23
CA HIS A 140 -2.24 34.22 5.12
C HIS A 140 -1.39 35.19 5.95
N CYS A 141 -2.01 36.29 6.34
CA CYS A 141 -1.46 37.35 7.18
C CYS A 141 -2.36 37.65 8.37
N ASP A 142 -1.80 38.34 9.37
CA ASP A 142 -2.62 39.00 10.37
C ASP A 142 -3.21 40.31 9.82
N GLU A 143 -4.13 40.91 10.58
CA GLU A 143 -4.93 42.07 10.16
C GLU A 143 -4.16 43.40 10.11
N ARG A 144 -2.87 43.40 10.47
CA ARG A 144 -2.09 44.64 10.54
C ARG A 144 -1.54 44.98 9.17
N GLY A 145 -1.73 46.23 8.75
CA GLY A 145 -1.28 46.73 7.47
C GLY A 145 -2.43 47.01 6.51
N THR A 146 -2.11 47.19 5.23
CA THR A 146 -3.14 47.35 4.19
C THR A 146 -3.43 45.99 3.56
N ASN A 147 -4.67 45.74 3.15
CA ASN A 147 -5.05 44.53 2.42
C ASN A 147 -4.10 44.22 1.24
N ALA A 148 -3.78 45.20 0.40
CA ALA A 148 -2.85 45.00 -0.74
C ALA A 148 -1.45 44.58 -0.32
N TYR A 149 -0.95 45.10 0.81
CA TYR A 149 0.31 44.66 1.41
C TYR A 149 0.22 43.22 1.89
N ASN A 150 -0.86 42.89 2.61
CA ASN A 150 -1.08 41.56 3.16
C ASN A 150 -1.27 40.51 2.06
N LEU A 151 -1.91 40.85 0.94
CA LEU A 151 -1.97 39.98 -0.24
C LEU A 151 -0.56 39.68 -0.77
N ALA A 152 0.27 40.71 -0.98
CA ALA A 152 1.64 40.53 -1.47
C ALA A 152 2.53 39.76 -0.47
N LEU A 153 2.37 39.96 0.83
CA LEU A 153 3.11 39.21 1.85
C LEU A 153 2.65 37.76 1.93
N GLY A 154 1.34 37.50 1.85
CA GLY A 154 0.79 36.15 1.76
C GLY A 154 1.29 35.41 0.52
N ASP A 155 1.38 36.08 -0.64
CA ASP A 155 1.92 35.49 -1.87
C ASP A 155 3.37 35.03 -1.66
N LYS A 156 4.20 35.87 -1.02
CA LYS A 156 5.59 35.51 -0.69
C LYS A 156 5.68 34.32 0.26
N ARG A 157 4.79 34.23 1.24
CA ARG A 157 4.71 33.10 2.19
C ARG A 157 4.33 31.78 1.50
N ALA A 158 3.37 31.83 0.58
CA ALA A 158 3.00 30.66 -0.20
C ALA A 158 4.15 30.25 -1.15
N GLU A 159 4.77 31.23 -1.84
CA GLU A 159 5.83 30.96 -2.81
C GLU A 159 7.12 30.43 -2.17
N ILE A 160 7.52 30.93 -1.01
CA ILE A 160 8.72 30.42 -0.33
C ILE A 160 8.53 28.97 0.16
N ALA A 161 7.32 28.62 0.61
CA ALA A 161 6.97 27.25 0.98
C ALA A 161 6.98 26.34 -0.25
N ARG A 162 6.38 26.78 -1.36
CA ARG A 162 6.41 26.09 -2.66
C ARG A 162 7.84 25.86 -3.13
N ALA A 163 8.66 26.91 -3.17
CA ALA A 163 10.05 26.84 -3.62
C ALA A 163 10.86 25.87 -2.77
N TYR A 164 10.63 25.84 -1.45
CA TYR A 164 11.27 24.88 -0.56
C TYR A 164 10.88 23.43 -0.90
N MET A 165 9.59 23.15 -1.12
CA MET A 165 9.12 21.80 -1.51
C MET A 165 9.65 21.38 -2.89
N VAL A 166 9.76 22.31 -3.83
CA VAL A 166 10.40 22.05 -5.13
C VAL A 166 11.88 21.70 -4.97
N ASN A 167 12.59 22.40 -4.09
CA ASN A 167 13.99 22.07 -3.76
C ASN A 167 14.13 20.70 -3.09
N LEU A 168 13.10 20.24 -2.37
CA LEU A 168 13.02 18.88 -1.85
C LEU A 168 12.67 17.83 -2.94
N GLY A 169 12.46 18.24 -4.19
CA GLY A 169 12.25 17.36 -5.34
C GLY A 169 10.78 17.07 -5.67
N ILE A 170 9.84 17.87 -5.18
CA ILE A 170 8.44 17.81 -5.64
C ILE A 170 8.33 18.54 -6.97
N ASP A 171 7.63 17.94 -7.93
CA ASP A 171 7.39 18.59 -9.23
C ASP A 171 6.59 19.88 -9.04
N ALA A 172 7.08 20.97 -9.63
CA ALA A 172 6.47 22.29 -9.54
C ALA A 172 5.06 22.34 -10.15
N SER A 173 4.70 21.44 -11.06
CA SER A 173 3.37 21.35 -11.66
C SER A 173 2.31 20.81 -10.69
N ARG A 174 2.74 20.18 -9.59
CA ARG A 174 1.87 19.63 -8.54
C ARG A 174 1.63 20.60 -7.39
N LEU A 175 2.21 21.80 -7.48
CA LEU A 175 2.19 22.81 -6.44
C LEU A 175 1.69 24.15 -7.00
N SER A 176 0.52 24.58 -6.57
CA SER A 176 -0.08 25.89 -6.83
C SER A 176 0.02 26.77 -5.57
N THR A 177 -0.06 28.09 -5.77
CA THR A 177 -0.07 29.07 -4.68
C THR A 177 -1.25 30.02 -4.85
N ILE A 178 -1.80 30.47 -3.72
CA ILE A 178 -2.80 31.53 -3.64
C ILE A 178 -2.56 32.34 -2.37
N SER A 179 -2.79 33.64 -2.41
CA SER A 179 -2.79 34.48 -1.21
C SER A 179 -4.18 34.95 -0.89
N TYR A 180 -4.54 34.84 0.39
CA TYR A 180 -5.72 35.47 0.95
C TYR A 180 -5.39 36.69 1.80
N GLY A 181 -4.09 36.99 1.99
CA GLY A 181 -3.66 38.03 2.91
C GLY A 181 -4.36 37.90 4.27
N GLU A 182 -5.02 38.96 4.71
CA GLU A 182 -5.76 39.01 5.97
C GLU A 182 -7.24 38.58 5.87
N GLU A 183 -7.74 38.25 4.67
CA GLU A 183 -9.19 38.11 4.42
C GLU A 183 -9.80 36.83 5.01
N ARG A 184 -8.97 35.86 5.37
CA ARG A 184 -9.36 34.55 5.93
C ARG A 184 -8.63 34.27 7.24
N PRO A 185 -8.92 35.01 8.32
CA PRO A 185 -8.33 34.76 9.63
C PRO A 185 -8.85 33.43 10.19
N VAL A 186 -7.95 32.64 10.79
CA VAL A 186 -8.31 31.44 11.56
C VAL A 186 -8.73 31.82 12.97
N ASP A 187 -8.13 32.86 13.53
CA ASP A 187 -8.48 33.45 14.81
C ASP A 187 -8.83 34.92 14.60
N THR A 188 -10.07 35.30 14.92
CA THR A 188 -10.56 36.67 14.74
C THR A 188 -10.22 37.60 15.90
N GLY A 189 -9.42 37.13 16.87
CA GLY A 189 -8.92 37.96 17.96
C GLY A 189 -7.99 39.07 17.47
N HIS A 190 -7.96 40.17 18.23
CA HIS A 190 -7.15 41.36 17.94
C HIS A 190 -5.95 41.46 18.90
N ASN A 191 -5.21 40.36 19.03
CA ASN A 191 -4.07 40.22 19.92
C ASN A 191 -2.97 39.37 19.29
N GLU A 192 -1.77 39.38 19.89
CA GLU A 192 -0.62 38.68 19.32
C GLU A 192 -0.84 37.17 19.24
N GLU A 193 -1.60 36.58 20.17
CA GLU A 193 -1.95 35.16 20.14
C GLU A 193 -2.76 34.79 18.89
N ALA A 194 -3.72 35.62 18.50
CA ALA A 194 -4.50 35.44 17.28
C ALA A 194 -3.67 35.74 16.02
N TRP A 195 -2.91 36.83 16.04
CA TRP A 195 -2.06 37.23 14.92
C TRP A 195 -1.01 36.16 14.60
N ALA A 196 -0.38 35.56 15.60
CA ALA A 196 0.57 34.47 15.42
C ALA A 196 -0.05 33.26 14.69
N LYS A 197 -1.30 32.92 14.98
CA LYS A 197 -2.02 31.85 14.26
C LYS A 197 -2.37 32.25 12.82
N ASN A 198 -2.66 33.52 12.58
CA ASN A 198 -3.06 34.01 11.26
C ASN A 198 -1.88 34.15 10.28
N ARG A 199 -0.66 34.40 10.79
CA ARG A 199 0.57 34.45 9.98
C ARG A 199 1.03 33.04 9.59
N ARG A 200 0.37 32.46 8.59
CA ARG A 200 0.59 31.05 8.22
C ARG A 200 0.58 30.80 6.72
N ALA A 201 1.06 29.63 6.32
CA ALA A 201 0.68 29.01 5.05
C ALA A 201 -0.08 27.71 5.30
N HIS A 202 -1.25 27.60 4.68
CA HIS A 202 -2.16 26.46 4.76
C HIS A 202 -2.05 25.59 3.50
N PHE A 203 -2.33 24.29 3.61
CA PHE A 203 -2.11 23.31 2.54
C PHE A 203 -3.38 22.53 2.23
N VAL A 204 -3.89 22.69 1.00
CA VAL A 204 -5.08 22.00 0.51
C VAL A 204 -4.66 20.96 -0.51
N VAL A 205 -5.12 19.72 -0.37
CA VAL A 205 -4.91 18.67 -1.38
C VAL A 205 -6.09 18.67 -2.35
N ASP A 206 -5.79 18.82 -3.64
CA ASP A 206 -6.79 18.84 -4.73
C ASP A 206 -7.33 17.44 -5.10
#